data_AF-A0A2N1DEL5-F1
#
_entry.id   AF-A0A2N1DEL5-F1
#
_cell.length_a   1.000
_cell.length_b   1.000
_cell.length_c   1.000
_cell.angle_alpha   90.00
_cell.angle_beta   90.00
_cell.angle_gamma   90.00
#
_symmetry.space_group_name_H-M   'P 1'
#
loop_
_entity.id
_entity.type
_entity.pdbx_description
1 polymer ?
#
loop_
_entity_poly.entity_id
_entity_poly.type
_entity_poly.pdbx_seq_one_letter_code
_entity_poly.pdbx_strand_id
1 'polypeptide(L)'
;MLKNSGITAGQLCLSLTACNDNKFDWEGEQHVRVYQDDQAISCDNTGAVSVKTHGKLLIDEDIQLHCSQKGDDGFIYTDSCGSATGSINIFTIHNKDLDTAESLGFSRLLMHSLMRNVSIRSFQTQKNTH
;
A
#
# COMPACT_ATOMS: atom_id res chain seq x y z
N MET A 1 15.08 -39.61 33.71
CA MET A 1 15.64 -38.30 33.38
C MET A 1 15.95 -38.28 31.88
N LEU A 2 15.26 -37.40 31.14
CA LEU A 2 15.34 -37.23 29.68
C LEU A 2 16.67 -36.60 29.26
N LYS A 3 17.17 -36.99 28.07
CA LYS A 3 17.89 -36.09 27.17
C LYS A 3 17.67 -36.55 25.71
N ASN A 4 16.61 -36.04 25.09
CA ASN A 4 16.42 -36.05 23.65
C ASN A 4 16.98 -34.74 23.08
N SER A 5 17.88 -34.82 22.10
CA SER A 5 18.31 -33.68 21.30
C SER A 5 18.46 -34.13 19.85
N GLY A 6 17.63 -33.55 19.01
CA GLY A 6 17.53 -33.84 17.59
C GLY A 6 16.39 -33.02 17.01
N ILE A 7 16.44 -31.69 17.17
CA ILE A 7 15.53 -30.77 16.48
C ILE A 7 16.16 -30.53 15.11
N THR A 8 15.71 -31.30 14.12
CA THR A 8 15.93 -31.01 12.70
C THR A 8 15.33 -29.64 12.40
N ALA A 9 16.20 -28.70 12.02
CA ALA A 9 15.84 -27.37 11.58
C ALA A 9 15.04 -27.44 10.28
N GLY A 10 13.72 -27.61 10.41
CA GLY A 10 12.75 -27.25 9.37
C GLY A 10 12.52 -25.75 9.43
N GLN A 11 13.50 -24.99 8.96
CA GLN A 11 13.43 -23.53 8.86
C GLN A 11 12.47 -23.17 7.72
N LEU A 12 11.16 -23.22 8.01
CA LEU A 12 10.14 -22.62 7.16
C LEU A 12 10.25 -21.10 7.32
N CYS A 13 11.14 -20.50 6.53
CA CYS A 13 11.29 -19.06 6.47
C CYS A 13 10.03 -18.50 5.77
N LEU A 14 9.03 -18.10 6.55
CA LEU A 14 7.91 -17.28 6.06
C LEU A 14 8.48 -15.89 5.75
N SER A 15 9.02 -15.72 4.55
CA SER A 15 9.53 -14.45 4.05
C SER A 15 8.35 -13.50 3.84
N LEU A 16 8.11 -12.60 4.80
CA LEU A 16 7.28 -11.42 4.59
C LEU A 16 8.06 -10.51 3.63
N THR A 17 7.81 -10.63 2.33
CA THR A 17 8.21 -9.59 1.36
C THR A 17 7.38 -8.34 1.65
N ALA A 18 7.93 -7.46 2.50
CA ALA A 18 7.45 -6.09 2.60
C ALA A 18 7.75 -5.39 1.28
N CYS A 19 6.82 -4.53 0.81
CA CYS A 19 7.09 -3.61 -0.29
C CYS A 19 8.27 -2.72 0.12
N ASN A 20 9.45 -3.02 -0.40
CA ASN A 20 10.68 -2.29 -0.11
C ASN A 20 10.85 -1.18 -1.15
N ASP A 21 10.80 0.07 -0.72
CA ASP A 21 10.92 1.27 -1.57
C ASP A 21 12.29 1.46 -2.26
N ASN A 22 13.24 0.54 -2.05
CA ASN A 22 14.62 0.65 -2.57
C ASN A 22 15.04 -0.59 -3.36
N LYS A 23 14.42 -0.83 -4.52
CA LYS A 23 14.99 -1.73 -5.52
C LYS A 23 15.35 -0.92 -6.76
N PHE A 24 16.65 -0.74 -6.95
CA PHE A 24 17.22 -0.15 -8.16
C PHE A 24 17.12 -1.23 -9.25
N ASP A 25 16.02 -1.22 -10.00
CA ASP A 25 15.77 -2.16 -11.09
C ASP A 25 16.63 -1.77 -12.31
N TRP A 26 17.77 -2.44 -12.48
CA TRP A 26 18.51 -2.42 -13.74
C TRP A 26 17.90 -3.45 -14.70
N GLU A 27 17.35 -2.92 -15.79
CA GLU A 27 16.90 -3.56 -17.04
C GLU A 27 15.88 -4.71 -16.94
N GLY A 28 14.61 -4.34 -17.06
CA GLY A 28 13.58 -5.28 -17.51
C GLY A 28 12.19 -4.68 -17.50
N GLU A 29 11.75 -4.16 -16.36
CA GLU A 29 10.39 -3.65 -16.18
C GLU A 29 10.44 -2.37 -15.35
N GLN A 30 10.13 -1.25 -16.00
CA GLN A 30 10.02 0.03 -15.32
C GLN A 30 8.72 0.01 -14.50
N HIS A 31 8.83 0.05 -13.19
CA HIS A 31 7.69 0.20 -12.30
C HIS A 31 7.42 1.67 -12.01
N VAL A 32 6.15 2.02 -11.93
CA VAL A 32 5.70 3.34 -11.46
C VAL A 32 4.77 3.18 -10.28
N ARG A 33 4.77 4.18 -9.41
CA ARG A 33 3.80 4.30 -8.32
C ARG A 33 2.68 5.21 -8.77
N VAL A 34 1.45 4.79 -8.52
CA VAL A 34 0.24 5.59 -8.75
C VAL A 34 -0.56 5.66 -7.46
N TYR A 35 -1.36 6.71 -7.30
CA TYR A 35 -2.18 6.91 -6.12
C TYR A 35 -3.53 7.51 -6.47
N GLN A 36 -4.48 7.37 -5.55
CA GLN A 36 -5.76 8.08 -5.57
C GLN A 36 -6.19 8.40 -4.13
N ASP A 37 -6.82 9.56 -3.94
CA ASP A 37 -7.42 9.99 -2.67
C ASP A 37 -8.44 8.97 -2.17
N ASP A 38 -8.35 8.59 -0.90
CA ASP A 38 -9.24 7.59 -0.31
C ASP A 38 -10.59 8.16 0.13
N GLN A 39 -10.81 9.47 -0.02
CA GLN A 39 -12.02 10.20 0.37
C GLN A 39 -12.31 10.16 1.87
N ALA A 40 -11.32 9.84 2.71
CA ALA A 40 -11.48 9.88 4.16
C ALA A 40 -11.62 11.32 4.65
N ILE A 41 -12.63 11.53 5.49
CA ILE A 41 -12.90 12.80 6.15
C ILE A 41 -12.73 12.66 7.66
N SER A 42 -12.26 13.73 8.30
CA SER A 42 -12.05 13.79 9.75
C SER A 42 -13.36 13.56 10.51
N CYS A 43 -13.30 12.75 11.56
CA CYS A 43 -14.42 12.33 12.42
C CYS A 43 -15.43 11.36 11.79
N ASP A 44 -15.22 10.90 10.55
CA ASP A 44 -16.04 9.85 9.91
C ASP A 44 -15.19 8.60 9.62
N ASN A 45 -15.69 7.44 9.99
CA ASN A 45 -15.02 6.15 9.79
C ASN A 45 -15.61 5.34 8.63
N THR A 46 -16.58 5.88 7.90
CA THR A 46 -17.37 5.14 6.91
C THR A 46 -17.13 5.56 5.45
N GLY A 47 -16.64 6.77 5.22
CA GLY A 47 -16.42 7.32 3.87
C GLY A 47 -15.15 6.85 3.16
N ALA A 48 -14.16 6.33 3.90
CA ALA A 48 -12.85 6.01 3.35
C ALA A 48 -12.87 4.78 2.43
N VAL A 49 -12.44 4.95 1.18
CA VAL A 49 -12.26 3.86 0.22
C VAL A 49 -11.03 3.03 0.58
N SER A 50 -11.24 1.72 0.73
CA SER A 50 -10.15 0.82 1.11
C SER A 50 -9.12 0.64 -0.02
N VAL A 51 -7.86 0.38 0.36
CA VAL A 51 -6.79 -0.01 -0.59
C VAL A 51 -7.23 -1.17 -1.47
N LYS A 52 -7.95 -2.15 -0.90
CA LYS A 52 -8.47 -3.31 -1.65
C LYS A 52 -9.49 -2.90 -2.71
N THR A 53 -10.36 -1.94 -2.41
CA THR A 53 -11.39 -1.44 -3.32
C THR A 53 -10.76 -0.70 -4.50
N HIS A 54 -9.85 0.24 -4.25
CA HIS A 54 -9.12 0.91 -5.34
C HIS A 54 -8.24 -0.05 -6.14
N GLY A 55 -7.54 -0.97 -5.47
CA GLY A 55 -6.72 -1.97 -6.16
C GLY A 55 -7.54 -2.87 -7.09
N LYS A 56 -8.80 -3.16 -6.74
CA LYS A 56 -9.71 -3.90 -7.62
C LYS A 56 -10.03 -3.16 -8.91
N LEU A 57 -10.11 -1.82 -8.91
CA LEU A 57 -10.33 -1.03 -10.13
C LEU A 57 -9.21 -1.25 -11.15
N LEU A 58 -7.96 -1.30 -10.67
CA LEU A 58 -6.79 -1.57 -11.51
C LEU A 58 -6.79 -3.02 -12.02
N ILE A 59 -7.08 -3.99 -11.14
CA ILE A 59 -7.11 -5.41 -11.51
C ILE A 59 -8.23 -5.71 -12.52
N ASP A 60 -9.38 -5.05 -12.41
CA ASP A 60 -10.51 -5.25 -13.32
C ASP A 60 -10.19 -4.77 -14.75
N GLU A 61 -9.19 -3.89 -14.92
CA GLU A 61 -8.61 -3.46 -16.21
C GLU A 61 -7.32 -4.25 -16.59
N ASP A 62 -7.14 -5.44 -16.02
CA ASP A 62 -5.99 -6.34 -16.27
C ASP A 62 -4.61 -5.74 -15.88
N ILE A 63 -4.59 -4.73 -15.00
CA ILE A 63 -3.35 -4.12 -14.51
C ILE A 63 -2.78 -4.96 -13.35
N GLN A 64 -1.54 -5.43 -13.52
CA GLN A 64 -0.84 -6.17 -12.49
C GLN A 64 -0.36 -5.24 -11.36
N LEU A 65 -0.75 -5.56 -10.12
CA LEU A 65 -0.27 -4.87 -8.92
C LEU A 65 0.93 -5.60 -8.32
N HIS A 66 2.05 -4.90 -8.22
CA HIS A 66 3.26 -5.41 -7.53
C HIS A 66 3.23 -5.12 -6.03
N CYS A 67 2.65 -3.96 -5.67
CA CYS A 67 2.53 -3.50 -4.31
C CYS A 67 1.27 -2.67 -4.13
N SER A 68 0.70 -2.72 -2.93
CA SER A 68 -0.40 -1.85 -2.50
C SER A 68 -0.16 -1.37 -1.08
N GLN A 69 -0.44 -0.10 -0.82
CA GLN A 69 -0.12 0.55 0.46
C GLN A 69 -1.11 1.67 0.76
N LYS A 70 -1.37 1.91 2.05
CA LYS A 70 -1.99 3.14 2.52
C LYS A 70 -0.93 4.21 2.79
N GLY A 71 -1.18 5.44 2.37
CA GLY A 71 -0.28 6.56 2.59
C GLY A 71 -1.01 7.87 2.88
N ASP A 72 -0.25 8.94 2.78
CA ASP A 72 -0.66 10.32 2.94
C ASP A 72 -0.07 11.14 1.78
N ASP A 73 -0.78 12.17 1.35
CA ASP A 73 -0.40 13.05 0.24
C ASP A 73 0.62 14.15 0.63
N GLY A 74 1.14 14.11 1.87
CA GLY A 74 2.16 15.00 2.40
C GLY A 74 1.69 16.41 2.72
N PHE A 75 0.41 16.73 2.55
CA PHE A 75 -0.15 18.01 2.96
C PHE A 75 -0.65 17.97 4.41
N ILE A 76 -0.63 19.13 5.06
CA ILE A 76 -1.19 19.28 6.39
C ILE A 76 -2.64 19.75 6.27
N TYR A 77 -3.55 18.95 6.81
CA TYR A 77 -4.97 19.25 6.86
C TYR A 77 -5.39 19.74 8.24
N THR A 78 -6.49 20.49 8.30
CA THR A 78 -7.09 20.90 9.56
C THR A 78 -7.87 19.75 10.19
N ASP A 79 -7.66 19.49 11.49
CA ASP A 79 -8.34 18.42 12.24
C ASP A 79 -9.82 18.71 12.57
N SER A 80 -10.48 19.58 11.81
CA SER A 80 -11.91 19.85 11.99
C SER A 80 -12.75 18.74 11.37
N CYS A 81 -13.80 18.29 12.07
CA CYS A 81 -14.70 17.28 11.54
C CYS A 81 -15.27 17.67 10.17
N GLY A 82 -15.27 16.73 9.22
CA GLY A 82 -15.67 16.95 7.83
C GLY A 82 -14.57 17.50 6.91
N SER A 83 -13.37 17.79 7.42
CA SER A 83 -12.21 18.15 6.58
C SER A 83 -11.62 16.90 5.92
N ALA A 84 -10.97 17.06 4.77
CA ALA A 84 -10.15 16.00 4.18
C ALA A 84 -8.99 15.62 5.11
N THR A 85 -8.51 14.38 5.00
CA THR A 85 -7.43 13.84 5.83
C THR A 85 -6.08 13.75 5.12
N GLY A 86 -6.05 13.87 3.79
CA GLY A 86 -4.84 13.64 2.98
C GLY A 86 -4.53 12.16 2.73
N SER A 87 -5.39 11.25 3.18
CA SER A 87 -5.10 9.82 3.05
C SER A 87 -5.27 9.33 1.61
N ILE A 88 -4.30 8.56 1.14
CA ILE A 88 -4.25 8.05 -0.24
C ILE A 88 -4.02 6.54 -0.26
N ASN A 89 -4.52 5.89 -1.30
CA ASN A 89 -4.20 4.50 -1.62
C ASN A 89 -3.14 4.48 -2.73
N ILE A 90 -2.01 3.83 -2.50
CA ILE A 90 -0.83 3.82 -3.38
C ILE A 90 -0.63 2.41 -3.95
N PHE A 91 -0.31 2.32 -5.23
CA PHE A 91 -0.07 1.07 -5.95
C PHE A 91 1.20 1.15 -6.79
N THR A 92 1.94 0.04 -6.88
CA THR A 92 3.05 -0.10 -7.82
C THR A 92 2.58 -0.96 -9.00
N ILE A 93 2.68 -0.40 -10.19
CA ILE A 93 2.24 -1.01 -11.46
C ILE A 93 3.37 -0.97 -12.48
N HIS A 94 3.21 -1.68 -13.59
CA HIS A 94 4.10 -1.52 -14.74
C HIS A 94 3.90 -0.14 -15.38
N ASN A 95 4.98 0.49 -15.84
CA ASN A 95 4.93 1.79 -16.51
C ASN A 95 4.04 1.78 -17.76
N LYS A 96 3.93 0.64 -18.46
CA LYS A 96 3.07 0.51 -19.65
C LYS A 96 1.57 0.68 -19.33
N ASP A 97 1.18 0.47 -18.08
CA ASP A 97 -0.23 0.53 -17.63
C ASP A 97 -0.57 1.91 -17.05
N LEU A 98 0.37 2.87 -17.08
CA LEU A 98 0.19 4.20 -16.49
C LEU A 98 -0.97 4.96 -17.13
N ASP A 99 -1.03 5.02 -18.46
CA ASP A 99 -2.08 5.77 -19.18
C ASP A 99 -3.49 5.21 -18.85
N THR A 100 -3.60 3.89 -18.71
CA THR A 100 -4.84 3.22 -18.30
C THR A 100 -5.20 3.57 -16.85
N ALA A 101 -4.24 3.51 -15.93
CA ALA A 101 -4.46 3.90 -14.54
C ALA A 101 -4.86 5.37 -14.41
N GLU A 102 -4.25 6.27 -15.19
CA GLU A 102 -4.61 7.70 -15.23
C GLU A 102 -6.03 7.91 -15.75
N SER A 103 -6.46 7.12 -16.75
CA SER A 103 -7.84 7.13 -17.26
C SER A 103 -8.88 6.68 -16.22
N LEU A 104 -8.47 5.88 -15.22
CA LEU A 104 -9.29 5.49 -14.07
C LEU A 104 -9.29 6.52 -12.93
N GLY A 105 -8.54 7.63 -13.08
CA GLY A 105 -8.44 8.70 -12.08
C GLY A 105 -7.29 8.55 -11.09
N PHE A 106 -6.35 7.64 -11.32
CA PHE A 106 -5.11 7.57 -10.55
C PHE A 106 -4.12 8.64 -11.03
N SER A 107 -3.25 9.09 -10.13
CA SER A 107 -2.16 10.03 -10.46
C SER A 107 -0.81 9.38 -10.21
N ARG A 108 0.19 9.68 -11.04
CA ARG A 108 1.55 9.23 -10.81
C ARG A 108 2.13 9.83 -9.52
N LEU A 109 2.65 8.97 -8.64
CA LEU A 109 3.34 9.39 -7.43
C LEU A 109 4.84 9.60 -7.72
N LEU A 110 5.27 10.86 -7.74
CA LEU A 110 6.68 11.21 -7.91
C LEU A 110 7.40 11.24 -6.55
N MET A 111 8.51 10.50 -6.44
CA MET A 111 9.32 10.39 -5.22
C MET A 111 9.80 11.75 -4.67
N HIS A 112 9.85 12.80 -5.50
CA HIS A 112 10.22 14.15 -5.07
C HIS A 112 9.07 14.98 -4.45
N SER A 113 7.83 14.48 -4.49
CA SER A 113 6.68 15.26 -3.97
C SER A 113 6.47 15.07 -2.47
N LEU A 114 6.73 13.89 -1.90
CA LEU A 114 6.23 13.52 -0.56
C LEU A 114 7.31 13.04 0.42
N MET A 115 8.40 13.79 0.59
CA MET A 115 9.23 13.61 1.79
C MET A 115 8.48 14.18 3.00
N ARG A 116 7.70 13.34 3.70
CA ARG A 116 7.70 13.16 5.17
C ARG A 116 6.53 12.27 5.64
N ASN A 117 6.88 11.16 6.30
CA ASN A 117 6.07 10.40 7.27
C ASN A 117 4.90 9.54 6.76
N VAL A 118 5.20 8.48 6.00
CA VAL A 118 4.32 7.29 5.98
C VAL A 118 4.43 6.59 7.34
N SER A 119 3.46 6.81 8.23
CA SER A 119 3.31 6.08 9.48
C SER A 119 2.82 4.66 9.18
N ILE A 120 3.72 3.69 9.24
CA ILE A 120 3.39 2.27 9.10
C ILE A 120 2.61 1.82 10.35
N ARG A 121 1.29 2.00 10.36
CA ARG A 121 0.41 1.28 11.32
C ARG A 121 0.01 -0.05 10.70
N SER A 122 0.70 -1.10 11.16
CA SER A 122 0.40 -2.49 10.89
C SER A 122 -1.06 -2.80 11.24
N PHE A 123 -1.85 -3.23 10.26
CA PHE A 123 -3.10 -3.93 10.51
C PHE A 123 -2.78 -5.30 11.12
N GLN A 124 -2.77 -5.39 12.45
CA GLN A 124 -2.88 -6.67 13.16
C GLN A 124 -4.37 -6.99 13.29
N THR A 125 -4.88 -7.90 12.47
CA THR A 125 -6.17 -8.54 12.75
C THR A 125 -6.03 -9.39 14.01
N GLN A 126 -6.59 -8.94 15.12
CA GLN A 126 -6.81 -9.76 16.31
C GLN A 126 -7.73 -10.94 15.94
N LYS A 127 -7.23 -12.17 16.04
CA LYS A 127 -8.10 -13.35 16.11
C LYS A 127 -8.43 -13.59 17.58
N ASN A 128 -9.69 -13.30 17.92
CA ASN A 128 -10.30 -13.74 19.17
C ASN A 128 -10.26 -15.28 19.25
N THR A 129 -9.79 -15.75 20.39
CA THR A 129 -9.80 -17.13 20.88
C THR A 129 -11.22 -17.63 21.12
N HIS A 130 -11.53 -18.84 20.65
CA HIS A 130 -12.11 -19.90 21.47
C HIS A 130 -11.82 -21.28 20.90
#